data_AF-A0A948PV45-F1
#
_entry.id   AF-A0A948PV45-F1
#
_cell.length_a   1.000
_cell.length_b   1.000
_cell.length_c   1.000
_cell.angle_alpha   90.00
_cell.angle_beta   90.00
_cell.angle_gamma   90.00
#
_symmetry.space_group_name_H-M   'P 1'
#
loop_
_entity.id
_entity.type
_entity.pdbx_description
1 polymer ?
#
loop_
_entity_poly.entity_id
_entity_poly.type
_entity_poly.pdbx_seq_one_letter_code
_entity_poly.pdbx_strand_id
1 'polypeptide(L)' 'PQDFWKELVSALRMTGYDGVLSIEHEDSLLSGREGFLKAVAFLKEVIFSEPRGAIWWA' A
#
# COMPACT_ATOMS: atom_id res chain seq x y z
N PRO A 1 12.08 -2.54 4.19
CA PRO A 1 10.64 -2.62 4.52
C PRO A 1 9.75 -1.95 3.47
N GLN A 2 9.99 -0.67 3.15
CA GLN A 2 9.16 0.06 2.19
C GLN A 2 9.25 -0.49 0.75
N ASP A 3 10.43 -0.93 0.31
CA ASP A 3 10.62 -1.47 -1.05
C ASP A 3 9.78 -2.73 -1.29
N PHE A 4 9.73 -3.64 -0.31
CA PHE A 4 8.85 -4.82 -0.38
C PHE A 4 7.39 -4.44 -0.61
N TRP A 5 6.87 -3.45 0.12
CA TRP A 5 5.48 -3.02 -0.04
C TRP A 5 5.25 -2.34 -1.40
N LYS A 6 6.23 -1.58 -1.91
CA LYS A 6 6.16 -1.01 -3.26
C LYS A 6 6.14 -2.12 -4.33
N GLU A 7 6.94 -3.15 -4.17
CA GLU A 7 6.96 -4.32 -5.05
C GLU A 7 5.64 -5.08 -5.00
N LEU A 8 5.09 -5.32 -3.80
CA LEU A 8 3.79 -5.97 -3.61
C LEU A 8 2.67 -5.19 -4.30
N VAL A 9 2.57 -3.89 -4.05
CA VAL A 9 1.53 -3.03 -4.66
C VAL A 9 1.70 -2.96 -6.18
N SER A 10 2.94 -2.94 -6.68
CA SER A 10 3.22 -3.00 -8.12
C SER A 10 2.77 -4.33 -8.73
N ALA A 11 3.04 -5.45 -8.07
CA ALA A 11 2.60 -6.77 -8.52
C ALA A 11 1.07 -6.88 -8.56
N LEU A 12 0.37 -6.39 -7.52
CA LEU A 12 -1.09 -6.34 -7.49
C LEU A 12 -1.66 -5.49 -8.66
N ARG A 13 -1.03 -4.34 -8.95
CA ARG A 13 -1.44 -3.51 -10.09
C ARG A 13 -1.23 -4.22 -11.43
N MET A 14 -0.13 -4.96 -11.57
CA MET A 14 0.19 -5.70 -12.79
C MET A 14 -0.77 -6.86 -13.06
N THR A 15 -1.34 -7.46 -12.02
CA THR A 15 -2.35 -8.52 -12.15
C THR A 15 -3.78 -7.99 -12.34
N GLY A 16 -3.98 -6.67 -12.29
CA GLY A 16 -5.29 -6.04 -12.43
C GLY A 16 -6.13 -6.07 -11.15
N TYR A 17 -5.51 -6.27 -9.98
CA TYR A 17 -6.20 -6.17 -8.71
C TYR A 17 -6.67 -4.73 -8.45
N ASP A 18 -7.97 -4.55 -8.24
CA ASP A 18 -8.63 -3.25 -7.98
C ASP A 18 -9.43 -3.28 -6.66
N GLY A 19 -9.02 -4.18 -5.75
CA GLY A 19 -9.64 -4.34 -4.44
C GLY A 19 -9.00 -3.46 -3.37
N VAL A 20 -9.48 -3.63 -2.14
CA VAL A 20 -8.97 -2.91 -0.98
C VAL A 20 -7.72 -3.57 -0.40
N LEU A 21 -6.75 -2.76 0.02
CA LEU A 21 -5.71 -3.22 0.95
C LEU A 21 -6.22 -3.07 2.37
N SER A 22 -6.66 -4.19 2.96
CA SER A 22 -7.12 -4.21 4.35
C SER A 22 -5.94 -4.19 5.32
N ILE A 23 -6.09 -3.47 6.44
CA ILE A 23 -5.11 -3.45 7.53
C ILE A 23 -5.64 -4.31 8.66
N GLU A 24 -4.87 -5.34 9.02
CA GLU A 24 -5.00 -6.05 10.29
C GLU A 24 -3.89 -5.56 11.21
N HIS A 25 -4.24 -5.20 12.45
CA HIS A 25 -3.28 -4.70 13.42
C HIS A 25 -3.28 -5.57 14.67
N GLU A 26 -2.15 -6.21 14.92
CA GLU A 26 -1.87 -7.01 16.12
C GLU A 26 -0.48 -6.59 16.64
N ASP A 27 -0.45 -5.89 17.76
CA ASP A 27 0.77 -5.38 18.39
C ASP A 27 0.56 -5.27 19.90
N SER A 28 1.56 -5.68 20.69
CA SER A 28 1.50 -5.66 22.16
C SER A 28 2.07 -4.37 22.78
N LEU A 29 2.74 -3.54 21.98
CA LEU A 29 3.43 -2.33 22.38
C LEU A 29 2.63 -1.06 22.02
N LEU A 30 1.97 -1.06 20.85
CA LEU A 30 1.18 0.08 20.39
C LEU A 30 -0.30 -0.09 20.74
N SER A 31 -0.96 1.03 21.04
CA SER A 31 -2.42 1.03 21.04
C SER A 31 -2.93 0.75 19.63
N GLY A 32 -4.09 0.09 19.53
CA GLY A 32 -4.67 -0.24 18.22
C GLY A 32 -4.86 0.99 17.33
N ARG A 33 -5.21 2.15 17.91
CA ARG A 33 -5.36 3.41 17.17
C ARG A 33 -4.02 3.94 16.65
N GLU A 34 -2.99 3.97 17.49
CA GLU A 34 -1.68 4.49 17.09
C GLU A 34 -1.07 3.62 15.99
N GLY A 35 -1.08 2.30 16.16
CA GLY A 35 -0.58 1.36 15.17
C GLY A 35 -1.33 1.44 13.85
N PHE A 36 -2.67 1.51 13.91
CA PHE A 36 -3.50 1.70 12.71
C PHE A 36 -3.16 3.00 11.97
N LEU A 37 -3.05 4.14 12.66
CA LEU A 37 -2.75 5.42 12.02
C LEU A 37 -1.36 5.43 11.37
N LYS A 38 -0.36 4.80 12.00
CA LYS A 38 0.98 4.63 11.44
C LYS A 38 0.95 3.76 10.19
N ALA A 39 0.21 2.64 10.21
CA ALA A 39 0.04 1.77 9.05
C ALA A 39 -0.64 2.49 7.88
N VAL A 40 -1.70 3.28 8.15
CA VAL A 40 -2.37 4.11 7.13
C VAL A 40 -1.42 5.12 6.52
N ALA A 41 -0.66 5.85 7.35
CA ALA A 41 0.31 6.83 6.86
C ALA A 41 1.37 6.18 5.97
N PHE A 42 1.89 5.03 6.38
CA PHE A 42 2.87 4.27 5.60
C PHE A 42 2.30 3.77 4.27
N LEU A 43 1.11 3.17 4.26
CA LEU A 43 0.51 2.64 3.02
C LEU A 43 0.18 3.77 2.02
N LYS A 44 -0.20 4.97 2.49
CA LYS A 44 -0.42 6.12 1.60
C LYS A 44 0.82 6.54 0.82
N GLU A 45 2.02 6.31 1.34
CA GLU A 45 3.29 6.57 0.64
C GLU A 45 3.65 5.48 -0.38
N VAL A 46 2.93 4.35 -0.38
CA VAL A 46 3.25 3.18 -1.19
C VAL A 46 2.19 2.92 -2.27
N ILE A 47 0.91 3.22 -2.00
CA ILE A 47 -0.18 2.98 -2.95
C ILE A 47 -0.21 4.01 -4.08
N PHE A 48 -0.66 3.58 -5.25
CA PHE A 48 -0.94 4.46 -6.38
C PHE A 48 -2.32 5.09 -6.22
N SER A 49 -2.42 6.40 -6.43
CA SER A 49 -3.68 7.15 -6.41
C SER A 49 -4.21 7.49 -7.80
N GLU A 50 -3.36 7.46 -8.82
CA GLU A 50 -3.74 7.76 -10.20
C GLU A 50 -3.99 6.49 -11.03
N PRO A 51 -4.88 6.57 -12.04
CA PRO A 51 -4.99 5.55 -13.07
C PRO A 51 -3.64 5.29 -13.76
N ARG A 52 -3.51 4.12 -14.39
CA ARG A 52 -2.31 3.78 -15.14
C ARG A 52 -2.18 4.79 -16.29
N GLY A 53 -1.13 5.61 -16.26
CA GLY A 53 -0.83 6.54 -17.33
C GLY A 53 -0.49 5.83 -18.64
N ALA A 54 -0.62 6.57 -19.75
CA ALA A 54 -0.15 6.10 -21.05
C ALA A 54 1.37 5.89 -21.03
N ILE A 55 1.88 4.92 -21.78
CA ILE A 55 3.32 4.80 -22.03
C ILE A 55 3.71 5.98 -22.92
N TRP A 56 4.58 6.85 -22.42
CA TRP A 56 4.97 8.09 -23.08
C TRP A 56 6.40 8.06 -23.63
N TRP A 57 6.98 6.87 -23.67
CA TRP A 57 8.26 6.54 -24.26
C TRP A 57 8.23 5.07 -24.66
N ALA A 58 8.16 4.85 -25.96
CA ALA A 58 8.40 3.57 -26.62
C ALA A 58 9.35 3.85 -27.79
#